data_AF-A0A959I4T1-F1
#
_entry.id   AF-A0A959I4T1-F1
#
_cell.length_a   1.000
_cell.length_b   1.000
_cell.length_c   1.000
_cell.angle_alpha   90.00
_cell.angle_beta   90.00
_cell.angle_gamma   90.00
#
_symmetry.space_group_name_H-M   'P 1'
#
loop_
_entity.id
_entity.type
_entity.pdbx_description
1 polymer ?
#
loop_
_entity_poly.entity_id
_entity_poly.type
_entity_poly.pdbx_seq_one_letter_code
_entity_poly.pdbx_strand_id
1 'polypeptide(L)'
;MSKKEQFTTQINEGYTFKGRFIILGGAMLDGACIPDTLVKIPLKTMNRHGLIAGATGSGKTKTLQILAEHLSHQGVPSLLMDIKGDLSGIAVASEGHPKIDERHAQIGIPFEAGASPV
;
A
#
# COMPACT_ATOMS: atom_id res chain seq x y z
N MET A 1 8.98 -28.41 -4.31
CA MET A 1 8.14 -27.26 -3.91
C MET A 1 7.20 -26.91 -5.04
N SER A 2 5.95 -26.61 -4.73
CA SER A 2 4.97 -26.10 -5.71
C SER A 2 5.36 -24.71 -6.21
N LYS A 3 4.86 -24.30 -7.39
CA LYS A 3 5.07 -22.95 -7.95
C LYS A 3 4.66 -21.85 -6.95
N LYS A 4 3.57 -22.09 -6.20
CA LYS A 4 3.05 -21.19 -5.17
C LYS A 4 4.01 -21.09 -3.98
N GLU A 5 4.51 -22.21 -3.47
CA GLU A 5 5.50 -22.22 -2.38
C GLU A 5 6.77 -21.46 -2.76
N GLN A 6 7.31 -21.71 -3.96
CA GLN A 6 8.50 -21.03 -4.44
C GLN A 6 8.29 -19.52 -4.54
N PHE A 7 7.14 -19.10 -5.07
CA PHE A 7 6.78 -17.68 -5.15
C PHE A 7 6.63 -17.05 -3.77
N THR A 8 5.92 -17.70 -2.84
CA THR A 8 5.75 -17.21 -1.46
C THR A 8 7.09 -17.05 -0.76
N THR A 9 7.98 -18.03 -0.86
CA THR A 9 9.34 -17.94 -0.31
C THR A 9 10.11 -16.78 -0.93
N GLN A 10 10.10 -16.66 -2.25
CA GLN A 10 10.80 -15.59 -2.97
C GLN A 10 10.34 -14.20 -2.53
N ILE A 11 9.02 -13.97 -2.39
CA ILE A 11 8.50 -12.68 -1.95
C ILE A 11 8.87 -12.42 -0.49
N ASN A 12 8.69 -13.39 0.40
CA ASN A 12 8.98 -13.19 1.81
C ASN A 12 10.46 -12.95 2.09
N GLU A 13 11.35 -13.65 1.40
CA GLU A 13 12.80 -13.41 1.50
C GLU A 13 13.20 -12.10 0.82
N GLY A 14 12.67 -11.81 -0.37
CA GLY A 14 12.99 -10.62 -1.15
C GLY A 14 12.55 -9.29 -0.53
N TYR A 15 11.46 -9.32 0.24
CA TYR A 15 10.92 -8.15 0.96
C TYR A 15 11.26 -8.17 2.47
N THR A 16 12.36 -8.84 2.84
CA THR A 16 12.91 -8.77 4.20
C THR A 16 13.91 -7.62 4.32
N PHE A 17 13.63 -6.68 5.23
CA PHE A 17 14.43 -5.47 5.42
C PHE A 17 14.74 -5.23 6.90
N LYS A 18 15.90 -4.62 7.17
CA LYS A 18 16.20 -4.08 8.51
C LYS A 18 15.50 -2.74 8.71
N GLY A 19 14.88 -2.54 9.87
CA GLY A 19 14.25 -1.29 10.27
C GLY A 19 12.79 -1.15 9.82
N ARG A 20 12.27 0.08 9.87
CA ARG A 20 10.87 0.41 9.56
C ARG A 20 10.60 0.34 8.05
N PHE A 21 9.39 -0.09 7.69
CA PHE A 21 8.91 -0.20 6.31
C PHE A 21 7.44 0.22 6.23
N ILE A 22 6.98 0.52 5.02
CA ILE A 22 5.56 0.68 4.67
C ILE A 22 5.11 -0.51 3.83
N ILE A 23 3.82 -0.85 3.90
CA ILE A 23 3.24 -1.94 3.12
C ILE A 23 2.57 -1.34 1.88
N LEU A 24 2.94 -1.79 0.69
CA LEU A 24 2.30 -1.34 -0.55
C LEU A 24 1.09 -2.19 -0.95
N GLY A 25 1.09 -3.48 -0.59
CA GLY A 25 0.02 -4.41 -0.95
C GLY A 25 0.47 -5.87 -0.90
N GLY A 26 -0.37 -6.76 -1.41
CA GLY A 26 -0.07 -8.19 -1.55
C GLY A 26 0.53 -8.53 -2.91
N ALA A 27 1.42 -9.53 -2.96
CA ALA A 27 1.97 -10.02 -4.21
C ALA A 27 0.93 -10.87 -4.95
N MET A 28 0.98 -10.78 -6.29
CA MET A 28 0.06 -11.50 -7.16
C MET A 28 0.79 -12.56 -7.97
N LEU A 29 0.18 -13.74 -8.07
CA LEU A 29 0.64 -14.84 -8.92
C LEU A 29 -0.54 -15.31 -9.78
N ASP A 30 -0.33 -15.35 -11.10
CA ASP A 30 -1.33 -15.81 -12.08
C ASP A 30 -2.70 -15.09 -11.95
N GLY A 31 -2.67 -13.79 -11.59
CA GLY A 31 -3.87 -12.96 -11.45
C GLY A 31 -4.57 -13.04 -10.08
N ALA A 32 -4.10 -13.90 -9.18
CA ALA A 32 -4.62 -14.02 -7.81
C ALA A 32 -3.64 -13.40 -6.80
N CYS A 33 -4.18 -12.71 -5.79
CA CYS A 33 -3.40 -12.28 -4.63
C CYS A 33 -3.03 -13.52 -3.80
N ILE A 34 -1.76 -13.64 -3.42
CA ILE A 34 -1.29 -14.71 -2.55
C ILE A 34 -1.27 -14.19 -1.11
N PRO A 35 -2.05 -14.79 -0.19
CA PRO A 35 -2.03 -14.39 1.23
C PRO A 35 -0.62 -14.45 1.82
N ASP A 36 -0.36 -13.63 2.82
CA ASP A 36 0.91 -13.58 3.57
C ASP A 36 2.15 -13.26 2.72
N THR A 37 1.98 -12.66 1.53
CA THR A 37 3.09 -12.24 0.65
C THR A 37 3.11 -10.73 0.47
N LEU A 38 3.37 -10.01 1.57
CA LEU A 38 3.29 -8.56 1.59
C LEU A 38 4.49 -7.90 0.91
N VAL A 39 4.19 -7.04 -0.06
CA VAL A 39 5.16 -6.15 -0.71
C VAL A 39 5.43 -4.97 0.20
N LYS A 40 6.68 -4.84 0.66
CA LYS A 40 7.12 -3.82 1.62
C LYS A 40 8.11 -2.87 0.98
N ILE A 41 8.13 -1.60 1.42
CA ILE A 41 9.17 -0.64 1.05
C ILE A 41 9.88 -0.15 2.33
N PRO A 42 11.21 -0.27 2.44
CA PRO A 42 11.95 0.30 3.56
C PRO A 42 11.80 1.82 3.62
N LEU A 43 11.53 2.39 4.80
CA LEU A 43 11.43 3.86 4.92
C LEU A 43 12.71 4.58 4.48
N LYS A 44 13.88 3.96 4.71
CA LYS A 44 15.19 4.51 4.29
C LYS A 44 15.33 4.68 2.78
N THR A 45 14.48 4.08 1.95
CA THR A 45 14.50 4.25 0.50
C THR A 45 13.54 5.33 0.01
N MET A 46 12.66 5.85 0.88
CA MET A 46 11.68 6.89 0.56
C MET A 46 12.29 8.29 0.41
N ASN A 47 13.59 8.44 0.63
CA ASN A 47 14.35 9.64 0.31
C ASN A 47 14.81 9.71 -1.16
N ARG A 48 14.43 8.72 -1.99
CA ARG A 48 14.66 8.71 -3.43
C ARG A 48 13.38 9.12 -4.15
N HIS A 49 13.53 9.76 -5.31
CA HIS A 49 12.40 10.06 -6.18
C HIS A 49 11.76 8.77 -6.70
N GLY A 50 10.43 8.75 -6.76
CA GLY A 50 9.63 7.69 -7.34
C GLY A 50 8.68 8.21 -8.40
N LEU A 51 8.19 7.32 -9.26
CA LEU A 51 7.21 7.63 -10.31
C LEU A 51 6.00 6.71 -10.16
N ILE A 52 4.82 7.30 -10.00
CA ILE A 52 3.55 6.57 -10.07
C ILE A 52 2.94 6.85 -11.45
N ALA A 53 3.00 5.86 -12.33
CA ALA A 53 2.48 5.95 -13.70
C ALA A 53 1.45 4.85 -13.96
N GLY A 54 0.49 5.13 -14.84
CA GLY A 54 -0.59 4.20 -15.21
C GLY A 54 -1.74 4.89 -15.93
N ALA A 55 -2.60 4.12 -16.59
CA ALA A 55 -3.79 4.64 -17.29
C ALA A 55 -4.80 5.29 -16.32
N THR A 56 -5.77 6.03 -16.83
CA THR A 56 -6.90 6.54 -16.02
C THR A 56 -7.65 5.37 -15.39
N GLY A 57 -8.01 5.49 -14.11
CA GLY A 57 -8.70 4.43 -13.36
C GLY A 57 -7.80 3.31 -12.80
N SER A 58 -6.49 3.31 -13.09
CA SER A 58 -5.54 2.29 -12.54
C SER A 58 -5.16 2.48 -11.07
N GLY A 59 -5.78 3.43 -10.37
CA GLY A 59 -5.55 3.64 -8.93
C GLY A 59 -4.40 4.58 -8.57
N LYS A 60 -3.84 5.37 -9.50
CA LYS A 60 -2.75 6.33 -9.21
C LYS A 60 -3.01 7.22 -7.97
N THR A 61 -4.18 7.85 -7.89
CA THR A 61 -4.57 8.67 -6.72
C THR A 61 -4.62 7.82 -5.46
N LYS A 62 -5.24 6.64 -5.51
CA LYS A 62 -5.35 5.74 -4.35
C LYS A 62 -3.99 5.26 -3.87
N THR A 63 -3.07 4.95 -4.77
CA THR A 63 -1.68 4.62 -4.41
C THR A 63 -1.00 5.79 -3.69
N LEU A 64 -1.20 7.02 -4.17
CA LEU A 64 -0.62 8.21 -3.53
C LEU A 64 -1.22 8.46 -2.13
N GLN A 65 -2.54 8.27 -1.96
CA GLN A 65 -3.21 8.35 -0.66
C GLN A 65 -2.64 7.34 0.34
N ILE A 66 -2.56 6.06 -0.04
CA ILE A 66 -2.02 5.00 0.83
C ILE A 66 -0.55 5.28 1.21
N LEU A 67 0.26 5.80 0.29
CA LEU A 67 1.63 6.21 0.60
C LEU A 67 1.67 7.34 1.62
N ALA A 68 0.83 8.36 1.44
CA ALA A 68 0.74 9.50 2.34
C ALA A 68 0.27 9.09 3.74
N GLU A 69 -0.77 8.27 3.84
CA GLU A 69 -1.29 7.74 5.10
C GLU A 69 -0.21 6.95 5.85
N HIS A 70 0.46 6.01 5.16
CA HIS A 70 1.55 5.25 5.77
C HIS A 70 2.70 6.14 6.22
N LEU A 71 3.12 7.12 5.41
CA LEU A 71 4.18 8.06 5.81
C LEU A 71 3.78 8.88 7.02
N SER A 72 2.53 9.37 7.07
CA SER A 72 1.96 10.09 8.21
C SER A 72 1.96 9.23 9.47
N HIS A 73 1.50 7.98 9.40
CA HIS A 73 1.58 7.01 10.51
C HIS A 73 3.01 6.72 10.98
N GLN A 74 4.00 6.85 10.09
CA GLN A 74 5.39 6.71 10.47
C GLN A 74 6.01 7.99 11.05
N GLY A 75 5.25 9.09 11.10
CA GLY A 75 5.68 10.41 11.57
C GLY A 75 6.46 11.22 10.54
N VAL A 76 6.32 10.89 9.24
CA VAL A 76 7.02 11.57 8.15
C VAL A 76 6.12 12.67 7.57
N PRO A 77 6.52 13.96 7.68
CA PRO A 77 5.73 15.05 7.11
C PRO A 77 5.74 14.95 5.57
N SER A 78 4.55 15.06 4.98
CA SER A 78 4.35 14.93 3.53
C SER A 78 3.61 16.14 2.99
N LEU A 79 4.12 16.74 1.91
CA LEU A 79 3.45 17.81 1.18
C LEU A 79 2.93 17.22 -0.15
N LEU A 80 1.62 17.33 -0.38
CA LEU A 80 0.96 16.80 -1.57
C LEU A 80 0.23 17.92 -2.30
N MET A 81 0.32 17.93 -3.64
CA MET A 81 -0.46 18.84 -4.46
C MET A 81 -1.78 18.16 -4.84
N ASP A 82 -2.89 18.62 -4.26
CA ASP A 82 -4.22 18.13 -4.55
C ASP A 82 -4.91 18.98 -5.62
N ILE A 83 -4.65 18.65 -6.89
CA ILE A 83 -5.20 19.42 -8.03
C ILE A 83 -6.71 19.19 -8.19
N LYS A 84 -7.20 18.00 -7.84
CA LYS A 84 -8.59 17.59 -8.07
C LYS A 84 -9.45 17.59 -6.81
N GLY A 85 -8.87 17.82 -5.64
CA GLY A 85 -9.55 17.72 -4.34
C GLY A 85 -9.79 16.28 -3.90
N ASP A 86 -9.13 15.29 -4.53
CA ASP A 86 -9.34 13.88 -4.24
C ASP A 86 -8.37 13.34 -3.19
N LEU A 87 -7.26 14.03 -2.87
CA LEU A 87 -6.28 13.59 -1.88
C LEU A 87 -6.60 14.01 -0.45
N SER A 88 -7.19 15.19 -0.26
CA SER A 88 -7.51 15.75 1.07
C SER A 88 -8.46 14.87 1.91
N GLY A 89 -9.20 13.95 1.29
CA GLY A 89 -10.09 13.00 1.97
C GLY A 89 -9.40 12.04 2.94
N ILE A 90 -8.05 11.91 2.92
CA ILE A 90 -7.29 11.07 3.88
C ILE A 90 -7.38 11.57 5.34
N ALA A 91 -7.83 12.81 5.53
CA ALA A 91 -8.03 13.39 6.86
C ALA A 91 -9.29 12.87 7.57
N VAL A 92 -10.16 12.13 6.87
CA VAL A 92 -11.44 11.66 7.38
C VAL A 92 -11.48 10.14 7.34
N ALA A 93 -11.92 9.52 8.44
CA ALA A 93 -12.11 8.08 8.49
C ALA A 93 -13.14 7.62 7.45
N SER A 94 -12.85 6.51 6.77
CA SER A 94 -13.76 5.94 5.79
C SER A 94 -15.06 5.46 6.45
N GLU A 95 -16.19 5.71 5.79
CA GLU A 95 -17.50 5.11 6.15
C GLU A 95 -17.59 3.61 5.82
N GLY A 96 -16.52 3.02 5.28
CA GLY A 96 -16.47 1.64 4.82
C GLY A 96 -16.97 1.50 3.37
N HIS A 97 -16.47 0.49 2.67
CA HIS A 97 -16.93 0.18 1.32
C HIS A 97 -16.66 -1.31 1.01
N PRO A 98 -17.62 -2.08 0.47
CA PRO A 98 -17.47 -3.53 0.25
C PRO A 98 -16.22 -3.93 -0.54
N LYS A 99 -15.88 -3.16 -1.59
CA LYS A 99 -14.63 -3.36 -2.37
C LYS A 99 -13.34 -3.21 -1.56
N ILE A 100 -13.33 -2.42 -0.48
CA ILE A 100 -12.17 -2.30 0.41
C ILE A 100 -12.05 -3.60 1.20
N ASP A 101 -13.14 -4.06 1.80
CA ASP A 101 -13.17 -5.29 2.58
C ASP A 101 -12.78 -6.52 1.75
N GLU A 102 -13.32 -6.65 0.53
CA GLU A 102 -12.96 -7.71 -0.41
C GLU A 102 -11.46 -7.69 -0.74
N ARG A 103 -10.89 -6.51 -0.98
CA ARG A 103 -9.47 -6.36 -1.30
C ARG A 103 -8.59 -6.68 -0.10
N HIS A 104 -8.96 -6.24 1.09
CA HIS A 104 -8.24 -6.51 2.33
C HIS A 104 -8.27 -8.00 2.69
N ALA A 105 -9.40 -8.66 2.46
CA ALA A 105 -9.52 -10.12 2.60
C ALA A 105 -8.59 -10.87 1.62
N GLN A 106 -8.46 -10.40 0.37
CA GLN A 106 -7.54 -10.99 -0.61
C GLN A 106 -6.06 -10.80 -0.24
N ILE A 107 -5.70 -9.64 0.33
CA ILE A 107 -4.32 -9.32 0.73
C ILE A 107 -3.95 -10.01 2.06
N GLY A 108 -4.93 -10.25 2.93
CA GLY A 108 -4.71 -10.82 4.26
C GLY A 108 -4.33 -9.79 5.33
N ILE A 109 -4.75 -8.52 5.17
CA ILE A 109 -4.53 -7.46 6.15
C ILE A 109 -5.90 -6.87 6.53
N PRO A 110 -6.26 -6.74 7.82
CA PRO A 110 -7.50 -6.10 8.22
C PRO A 110 -7.54 -4.63 7.75
N PHE A 111 -8.70 -4.17 7.28
CA PHE A 111 -8.91 -2.74 7.06
C PHE A 111 -9.30 -2.09 8.39
N GLU A 112 -8.54 -1.07 8.79
CA GLU A 112 -8.87 -0.24 9.94
C GLU A 112 -9.17 1.16 9.44
N ALA A 113 -10.42 1.60 9.63
CA ALA A 113 -10.80 2.97 9.29
C ALA A 113 -10.10 3.94 10.25
N GLY A 114 -9.31 4.85 9.70
CA GLY A 114 -8.57 5.84 10.46
C GLY A 114 -8.51 7.17 9.72
N ALA A 115 -8.11 8.22 10.44
CA ALA A 115 -7.77 9.51 9.87
C ALA A 115 -6.26 9.70 9.94
N SER A 116 -5.67 10.21 8.87
CA SER A 116 -4.27 10.65 8.90
C SER A 116 -4.21 12.12 9.31
N PRO A 117 -3.33 12.51 10.23
CA PRO A 117 -3.08 13.92 10.49
C PRO A 117 -2.56 14.56 9.19
N VAL A 118 -3.29 15.58 8.74
CA VAL A 118 -2.96 16.49 7.63
C VAL A 118 -2.29 17.75 8.14
#